data_AF-A0A1G5QR88-F1
#
_entry.id   AF-A0A1G5QR88-F1
#
_cell.length_a   1.000
_cell.length_b   1.000
_cell.length_c   1.000
_cell.angle_alpha   90.00
_cell.angle_beta   90.00
_cell.angle_gamma   90.00
#
_symmetry.space_group_name_H-M   'P 1'
#
loop_
_entity.id
_entity.type
_entity.pdbx_description
1 polymer ?
#
loop_
_entity_poly.entity_id
_entity_poly.type
_entity_poly.pdbx_seq_one_letter_code
_entity_poly.pdbx_strand_id
1 'polypeptide(L)'
;MKLNARQIETAKPKDKAYKLADGGGLYLEIIPRGSKYWRMKYRRPTDKKEDRLAFGVYPVISLADARAKRDEAKKLIASGVDPKATQKEAQAEVSGEFNFETIARKWHASNKRWGDYNRARVLRSLEQYIFSHIGKDT
;
A
#
# COMPACT_ATOMS: atom_id res chain seq x y z
N MET A 1 -8.19 16.04 20.98
CA MET A 1 -8.63 17.25 20.24
C MET A 1 -8.62 16.90 18.76
N LYS A 2 -9.68 17.22 18.01
CA LYS A 2 -9.72 17.00 16.54
C LYS A 2 -8.87 18.06 15.84
N LEU A 3 -8.25 17.71 14.72
CA LEU A 3 -7.52 18.67 13.90
C LEU A 3 -8.48 19.54 13.09
N ASN A 4 -8.03 20.76 12.80
CA ASN A 4 -8.62 21.65 11.82
C ASN A 4 -7.59 22.02 10.72
N ALA A 5 -8.08 22.61 9.62
CA ALA A 5 -7.25 22.97 8.47
C ALA A 5 -6.09 23.91 8.85
N ARG A 6 -6.38 24.93 9.67
CA ARG A 6 -5.38 25.91 10.12
C ARG A 6 -4.21 25.26 10.86
N GLN A 7 -4.49 24.34 11.79
CA GLN A 7 -3.46 23.61 12.53
C GLN A 7 -2.57 22.76 11.62
N ILE A 8 -3.13 22.20 10.55
CA ILE A 8 -2.41 21.40 9.56
C ILE A 8 -1.52 22.29 8.71
N GLU A 9 -2.05 23.42 8.22
CA GLU A 9 -1.31 24.38 7.40
C GLU A 9 -0.13 24.97 8.16
N THR A 10 -0.36 25.46 9.38
CA THR A 10 0.67 26.10 10.21
C THR A 10 1.66 25.14 10.84
N ALA A 11 1.46 23.82 10.71
CA ALA A 11 2.38 22.82 11.23
C ALA A 11 3.72 22.88 10.48
N LYS A 12 4.76 23.36 11.18
CA LYS A 12 6.13 23.47 10.66
C LYS A 12 6.98 22.25 11.03
N PRO A 13 7.88 21.81 10.14
CA PRO A 13 8.85 20.77 10.46
C PRO A 13 9.70 21.14 11.67
N LYS A 14 10.11 20.12 12.42
CA LYS A 14 11.02 20.22 13.57
C LYS A 14 12.17 19.26 13.37
N ASP A 15 13.19 19.34 14.22
CA ASP A 15 14.38 18.47 14.18
C ASP A 15 14.03 16.97 14.29
N LYS A 16 12.91 16.66 14.96
CA LYS A 16 12.37 15.30 15.11
C LYS A 16 10.94 15.22 14.60
N ALA A 17 10.61 14.06 14.04
CA ALA A 17 9.25 13.78 13.60
C ALA A 17 8.27 13.87 14.78
N TYR A 18 7.13 14.52 14.56
CA TYR A 18 6.10 14.68 15.59
C TYR A 18 4.71 14.45 15.01
N LYS A 19 3.75 14.22 15.90
CA LYS A 19 2.38 13.80 15.55
C LYS A 19 1.37 14.83 16.02
N LEU A 20 0.40 15.12 15.17
CA LEU A 20 -0.79 15.88 15.50
C LEU A 20 -2.00 14.94 15.43
N ALA A 21 -2.62 14.66 16.57
CA ALA A 21 -3.72 13.69 16.64
C ALA A 21 -5.04 14.31 16.15
N ASP A 22 -5.78 13.58 15.31
CA ASP A 22 -7.15 13.92 14.91
C ASP A 22 -8.21 13.11 15.67
N GLY A 23 -7.86 11.89 16.10
CA GLY A 23 -8.73 11.01 16.89
C GLY A 23 -9.08 9.71 16.19
N GLY A 24 -9.52 8.72 16.98
CA GLY A 24 -9.81 7.38 16.47
C GLY A 24 -8.59 6.66 15.90
N GLY A 25 -7.40 6.99 16.41
CA GLY A 25 -6.12 6.47 15.93
C GLY A 25 -5.49 7.28 14.79
N LEU A 26 -6.23 8.17 14.12
CA LEU A 26 -5.73 9.03 13.04
C LEU A 26 -4.88 10.19 13.59
N TYR A 27 -3.75 10.44 12.93
CA TYR A 27 -2.88 11.58 13.16
C TYR A 27 -2.15 12.00 11.87
N LEU A 28 -1.73 13.26 11.85
CA LEU A 28 -0.78 13.79 10.89
C LEU A 28 0.64 13.64 11.46
N GLU A 29 1.54 12.99 10.74
CA GLU A 29 2.95 12.89 11.11
C GLU A 29 3.78 13.85 10.25
N ILE A 30 4.44 14.81 10.89
CA ILE A 30 5.29 15.79 10.23
C ILE A 30 6.73 15.34 10.41
N ILE A 31 7.42 15.09 9.31
CA ILE A 31 8.84 14.71 9.33
C ILE A 31 9.74 15.93 9.17
N PRO A 32 11.01 15.87 9.60
CA PRO A 32 11.95 16.99 9.50
C PRO A 32 12.12 17.55 8.07
N ARG A 33 11.97 16.70 7.05
CA ARG A 33 12.07 17.09 5.63
C ARG A 33 10.90 17.92 5.10
N GLY A 34 9.83 18.16 5.87
CA GLY A 34 8.68 18.93 5.39
C GLY A 34 7.42 18.13 5.12
N SER A 35 7.55 16.85 4.77
CA SER A 35 6.40 16.05 4.37
C SER A 35 5.46 15.77 5.54
N LYS A 36 4.15 15.78 5.25
CA LYS A 36 3.08 15.59 6.22
C LYS A 36 2.31 14.32 5.83
N TYR A 37 2.35 13.28 6.66
CA TYR A 37 1.74 11.98 6.36
C TYR A 37 0.49 11.73 7.18
N TRP A 38 -0.60 11.34 6.54
CA TRP A 38 -1.76 10.81 7.21
C TRP A 38 -1.53 9.35 7.60
N ARG A 39 -1.62 9.07 8.90
CA ARG A 39 -1.42 7.72 9.43
C ARG A 39 -2.44 7.40 10.51
N MET A 40 -2.79 6.13 10.64
CA MET A 40 -3.64 5.63 11.71
C MET A 40 -2.90 4.58 12.52
N LYS A 41 -2.91 4.72 13.85
CA LYS A 41 -2.48 3.67 14.78
C LYS A 41 -3.68 2.79 15.10
N TYR A 42 -3.50 1.48 15.00
CA TYR A 42 -4.56 0.50 15.27
C TYR A 42 -3.96 -0.78 15.85
N ARG A 43 -4.81 -1.70 16.29
CA ARG A 43 -4.41 -3.07 16.66
C ARG A 43 -4.93 -4.02 15.60
N ARG A 44 -4.07 -4.91 15.11
CA ARG A 44 -4.47 -5.89 14.10
C ARG A 44 -5.54 -6.83 14.66
N PRO A 45 -6.56 -7.19 13.87
CA PRO A 45 -7.61 -8.07 14.34
C PRO A 45 -7.10 -9.48 14.65
N THR A 46 -6.05 -9.94 13.95
CA THR A 46 -5.45 -11.28 14.04
C THR A 46 -4.66 -11.51 15.33
N ASP A 47 -3.66 -10.67 15.61
CA ASP A 47 -2.70 -10.87 16.72
C ASP A 47 -2.76 -9.79 17.80
N LYS A 48 -3.67 -8.82 17.67
CA LYS A 48 -3.85 -7.66 18.56
C LYS A 48 -2.61 -6.79 18.73
N LYS A 49 -1.55 -6.99 17.94
CA LYS A 49 -0.35 -6.16 17.98
C LYS A 49 -0.64 -4.78 17.40
N GLU A 50 0.03 -3.78 17.94
CA GLU A 50 -0.06 -2.41 17.43
C GLU A 50 0.62 -2.31 16.07
N ASP A 51 -0.08 -1.74 15.09
CA ASP A 51 0.44 -1.44 13.76
C ASP A 51 -0.03 -0.04 13.33
N ARG A 52 0.49 0.40 12.19
CA ARG A 52 0.31 1.71 11.60
C ARG A 52 -0.09 1.55 10.14
N LEU A 53 -1.22 2.17 9.79
CA LEU A 53 -1.73 2.25 8.43
C LEU A 53 -1.41 3.64 7.85
N ALA A 54 -1.00 3.70 6.58
CA ALA A 54 -0.70 4.94 5.89
C ALA A 54 -1.83 5.26 4.88
N PHE A 55 -2.32 6.49 4.91
CA PHE A 55 -3.40 6.93 4.02
C PHE A 55 -2.94 7.84 2.88
N GLY A 56 -1.72 8.38 2.98
CA GLY A 56 -1.10 9.23 1.98
C GLY A 56 -0.43 10.46 2.60
N VAL A 57 -0.14 11.44 1.76
CA VAL A 57 0.52 12.71 2.13
C VAL A 57 -0.45 13.88 1.98
N TYR A 58 -0.34 14.87 2.85
CA TYR A 58 -0.98 16.17 2.66
C TYR A 58 -0.12 17.03 1.71
N PRO A 59 -0.71 17.83 0.80
CA PRO A 59 -2.14 18.10 0.61
C PRO A 59 -2.87 17.13 -0.33
N VAL A 60 -2.18 16.17 -0.94
CA VAL A 60 -2.78 15.20 -1.89
C VAL A 60 -4.00 14.49 -1.30
N ILE A 61 -3.92 14.13 -0.02
CA ILE A 61 -5.04 13.64 0.77
C ILE A 61 -5.45 14.72 1.76
N SER A 62 -6.71 15.16 1.66
CA SER A 62 -7.27 16.17 2.57
C SER A 62 -7.55 15.56 3.96
N LEU A 63 -7.81 16.42 4.94
CA LEU A 63 -8.26 15.98 6.27
C LEU A 63 -9.59 15.19 6.19
N ALA A 64 -10.49 15.59 5.30
CA ALA A 64 -11.78 14.91 5.10
C ALA A 64 -11.56 13.50 4.55
N ASP A 65 -10.72 13.37 3.51
CA ASP A 65 -10.40 12.07 2.91
C ASP A 65 -9.67 11.16 3.91
N ALA A 66 -8.74 11.71 4.70
CA ALA A 66 -8.06 10.96 5.74
C ALA A 66 -9.03 10.42 6.81
N ARG A 67 -10.10 11.17 7.13
CA ARG A 67 -11.16 10.72 8.04
C ARG A 67 -12.04 9.64 7.40
N ALA A 68 -12.40 9.79 6.12
CA ALA A 68 -13.15 8.77 5.39
C ALA A 68 -12.39 7.43 5.35
N LYS A 69 -11.10 7.46 4.97
CA LYS A 69 -10.21 6.28 4.97
C LYS A 69 -10.04 5.66 6.35
N ARG A 70 -9.99 6.47 7.42
CA ARG A 70 -9.99 5.96 8.81
C ARG A 70 -11.27 5.18 9.10
N ASP A 71 -12.42 5.70 8.70
CA ASP A 71 -13.70 5.08 8.99
C ASP A 71 -13.90 3.78 8.20
N GLU A 72 -13.44 3.73 6.96
CA GLU A 72 -13.32 2.49 6.16
C GLU A 72 -12.40 1.47 6.83
N ALA A 73 -11.19 1.87 7.24
CA ALA A 73 -10.26 0.98 7.93
C ALA A 73 -10.85 0.43 9.24
N LYS A 74 -11.61 1.24 9.98
CA LYS A 74 -12.31 0.79 11.20
C LYS A 74 -13.40 -0.23 10.90
N LYS A 75 -14.14 -0.08 9.80
CA LYS A 75 -15.13 -1.08 9.36
C LYS A 75 -14.44 -2.42 9.08
N LEU A 76 -13.33 -2.41 8.34
CA LEU A 76 -12.53 -3.62 8.07
C LEU A 76 -12.06 -4.29 9.37
N ILE A 77 -11.50 -3.51 10.30
CA ILE A 77 -11.05 -4.03 11.60
C ILE A 77 -12.21 -4.64 12.40
N ALA A 78 -13.38 -4.00 12.38
CA ALA A 78 -14.58 -4.52 13.05
C ALA A 78 -15.07 -5.84 12.44
N SER A 79 -14.90 -6.01 11.12
CA SER A 79 -15.15 -7.26 10.40
C SER A 79 -14.03 -8.31 10.56
N GLY A 80 -12.99 -8.02 11.36
CA GLY A 80 -11.88 -8.95 11.57
C GLY A 80 -10.82 -8.94 10.46
N VAL A 81 -10.91 -8.02 9.50
CA VAL A 81 -10.01 -7.93 8.34
C VAL A 81 -8.88 -6.93 8.64
N ASP A 82 -7.64 -7.31 8.32
CA ASP A 82 -6.49 -6.40 8.43
C ASP A 82 -6.47 -5.41 7.25
N PRO A 83 -6.70 -4.10 7.49
CA PRO A 83 -6.77 -3.11 6.41
C PRO A 83 -5.45 -2.92 5.66
N LYS A 84 -4.31 -3.27 6.27
CA LYS A 84 -2.99 -3.19 5.63
C LYS A 84 -2.76 -4.33 4.65
N ALA A 85 -3.34 -5.51 4.93
CA ALA A 85 -3.33 -6.62 3.98
C ALA A 85 -4.16 -6.28 2.73
N THR A 86 -5.38 -5.77 2.93
CA THR A 86 -6.24 -5.32 1.82
C THR A 86 -5.59 -4.21 0.98
N GLN A 87 -4.92 -3.24 1.62
CA GLN A 87 -4.21 -2.19 0.88
C GLN A 87 -3.04 -2.74 0.05
N LYS A 88 -2.36 -3.79 0.54
CA LYS A 88 -1.28 -4.46 -0.18
C LYS A 88 -1.81 -5.27 -1.35
N GLU A 89 -2.93 -5.98 -1.17
CA GLU A 89 -3.60 -6.73 -2.25
C GLU A 89 -4.05 -5.78 -3.36
N ALA A 90 -4.77 -4.70 -3.02
CA ALA A 90 -5.18 -3.69 -3.99
C ALA A 90 -3.98 -3.01 -4.69
N GLN A 91 -2.89 -2.74 -3.97
CA GLN A 91 -1.66 -2.22 -4.60
C GLN A 91 -1.00 -3.23 -5.52
N ALA A 92 -1.04 -4.52 -5.20
CA ALA A 92 -0.42 -5.56 -6.00
C ALA A 92 -1.24 -5.91 -7.27
N GLU A 93 -2.56 -5.78 -7.19
CA GLU A 93 -3.45 -5.77 -8.36
C GLU A 93 -3.13 -4.58 -9.27
N VAL A 94 -3.00 -3.37 -8.71
CA VAL A 94 -2.72 -2.16 -9.49
C VAL A 94 -1.28 -2.11 -10.04
N SER A 95 -0.29 -2.67 -9.32
CA SER A 95 1.11 -2.69 -9.75
C SER A 95 1.43 -3.82 -10.74
N GLY A 96 0.49 -4.75 -10.95
CA GLY A 96 0.71 -5.95 -11.76
C GLY A 96 1.75 -6.91 -11.16
N GLU A 97 2.11 -6.76 -9.88
CA GLU A 97 3.18 -7.57 -9.26
C GLU A 97 2.81 -9.07 -9.15
N PHE A 98 1.51 -9.39 -9.28
CA PHE A 98 0.96 -10.74 -9.37
C PHE A 98 0.35 -11.11 -10.73
N ASN A 99 0.59 -10.33 -11.80
CA ASN A 99 0.10 -10.74 -13.10
C ASN A 99 0.84 -12.00 -13.59
N PHE A 100 0.18 -12.78 -14.45
CA PHE A 100 0.71 -14.06 -14.92
C PHE A 100 2.07 -13.91 -15.60
N GLU A 101 2.29 -12.81 -16.32
CA GLU A 101 3.57 -12.54 -16.98
C GLU A 101 4.72 -12.41 -15.97
N THR A 102 4.54 -11.63 -14.90
CA THR A 102 5.54 -11.44 -13.85
C THR A 102 5.86 -12.75 -13.12
N ILE A 103 4.85 -13.56 -12.83
CA ILE A 103 5.03 -14.87 -12.19
C ILE A 103 5.74 -15.85 -13.13
N ALA A 104 5.32 -15.92 -14.39
CA ALA A 104 5.90 -16.81 -15.40
C ALA A 104 7.38 -16.47 -15.68
N ARG A 105 7.73 -15.17 -15.74
CA ARG A 105 9.13 -14.73 -15.92
C ARG A 105 10.00 -15.08 -14.71
N LYS A 106 9.49 -14.89 -13.48
CA LYS A 106 10.19 -15.31 -12.25
C LYS A 106 10.42 -16.83 -12.20
N TRP A 107 9.39 -17.61 -12.54
CA TRP A 107 9.49 -19.07 -12.64
C TRP A 107 10.52 -19.49 -13.69
N HIS A 108 10.46 -18.91 -14.90
CA HIS A 108 11.37 -19.21 -15.99
C HIS A 108 12.83 -18.96 -15.60
N ALA A 109 13.11 -17.81 -14.97
CA ALA A 109 14.44 -17.46 -14.49
C ALA A 109 14.96 -18.38 -13.37
N SER A 110 14.05 -18.94 -12.55
CA SER A 110 14.41 -19.89 -11.49
C SER A 110 14.79 -21.29 -12.01
N ASN A 111 14.42 -21.61 -13.26
CA ASN A 111 14.62 -22.94 -13.81
C ASN A 111 16.04 -23.14 -14.37
N LYS A 112 16.85 -23.87 -13.59
CA LYS A 112 18.24 -24.21 -13.95
C LYS A 112 18.39 -25.52 -14.73
N ARG A 113 17.30 -26.29 -14.93
CA ARG A 113 17.35 -27.64 -15.51
C ARG A 113 17.36 -27.65 -17.04
N TRP A 114 16.82 -26.61 -17.66
CA TRP A 114 16.72 -26.54 -19.13
C TRP A 114 17.98 -25.94 -19.74
N GLY A 115 18.47 -26.49 -20.84
CA GLY A 115 19.49 -25.85 -21.67
C GLY A 115 18.98 -24.55 -22.31
N ASP A 116 19.90 -23.69 -22.74
CA ASP A 116 19.61 -22.34 -23.26
C ASP A 116 18.55 -22.33 -24.36
N TYR A 117 18.64 -23.26 -25.31
CA TYR A 117 17.68 -23.38 -26.40
C TYR A 117 16.26 -23.63 -25.90
N ASN A 118 16.08 -24.57 -24.95
CA ASN A 118 14.76 -24.89 -24.43
C ASN A 118 14.20 -23.74 -23.57
N ARG A 119 15.06 -23.06 -22.79
CA ARG A 119 14.67 -21.84 -22.06
C ARG A 119 14.16 -20.77 -23.03
N ALA A 120 14.94 -20.45 -24.07
CA ALA A 120 14.56 -19.42 -25.05
C ALA A 120 13.26 -19.78 -25.78
N ARG A 121 13.09 -21.06 -26.16
CA ARG A 121 11.87 -21.53 -26.83
C ARG A 121 10.64 -21.38 -25.94
N VAL A 122 10.72 -21.81 -24.68
CA VAL A 122 9.59 -21.72 -23.72
C VAL A 122 9.22 -20.26 -23.45
N LEU A 123 10.20 -19.37 -23.27
CA LEU A 123 9.92 -17.95 -23.05
C LEU A 123 9.24 -17.31 -24.26
N ARG A 124 9.74 -17.61 -25.48
CA ARG A 124 9.14 -17.10 -26.72
C ARG A 124 7.69 -17.55 -26.89
N SER A 125 7.36 -18.81 -26.57
CA SER A 125 5.98 -19.28 -26.63
C SER A 125 5.08 -18.56 -25.63
N LEU A 126 5.57 -18.29 -24.42
CA LEU A 126 4.82 -17.51 -23.43
C LEU A 126 4.56 -16.08 -23.91
N GLU A 127 5.57 -15.42 -24.47
CA GLU A 127 5.48 -14.06 -25.01
C GLU A 127 4.52 -13.95 -26.20
N GLN A 128 4.58 -14.91 -27.13
CA GLN A 128 3.83 -14.85 -28.38
C GLN A 128 2.35 -15.24 -28.21
N TYR A 129 2.05 -16.20 -27.34
CA TYR A 129 0.73 -16.83 -27.29
C TYR A 129 -0.02 -16.63 -25.98
N ILE A 130 0.67 -16.34 -24.87
CA ILE A 130 0.04 -16.39 -23.55
C ILE A 130 -0.01 -15.01 -22.89
N PHE A 131 1.09 -14.26 -22.90
CA PHE A 131 1.15 -12.96 -22.23
C PHE A 131 0.20 -11.92 -22.84
N SER A 132 -0.05 -11.98 -24.14
CA SER A 132 -1.03 -11.11 -24.80
C SER A 132 -2.48 -11.37 -24.37
N HIS A 133 -2.80 -12.57 -23.87
CA HIS A 133 -4.17 -12.97 -23.53
C HIS A 133 -4.45 -12.93 -22.03
N ILE A 134 -3.47 -13.30 -21.19
CA ILE A 134 -3.64 -13.38 -19.73
C ILE A 134 -2.46 -12.77 -18.95
N GLY A 135 -1.52 -12.12 -19.63
CA GLY A 135 -0.26 -11.65 -19.03
C GLY A 135 -0.39 -10.37 -18.20
N LYS A 136 -1.38 -9.53 -18.48
CA LYS A 136 -1.70 -8.33 -17.71
C LYS A 136 -3.15 -8.44 -17.23
N ASP A 137 -3.37 -8.22 -15.94
CA ASP A 137 -4.74 -8.03 -15.44
C ASP A 137 -5.32 -6.81 -16.16
N THR A 138 -6.43 -7.02 -16.86
CA THR A 138 -7.17 -5.98 -17.59
C THR A 138 -7.90 -5.06 -16.61
#